data_AF-A0A8T5FDN7-F1
#
_entry.id   AF-A0A8T5FDN7-F1
#
_cell.length_a   1.000
_cell.length_b   1.000
_cell.length_c   1.000
_cell.angle_alpha   90.00
_cell.angle_beta   90.00
_cell.angle_gamma   90.00
#
_symmetry.space_group_name_H-M   'P 1'
#
loop_
_entity.id
_entity.type
_entity.pdbx_description
1 polymer ?
#
loop_
_entity_poly.entity_id
_entity_poly.type
_entity_poly.pdbx_seq_one_letter_code
_entity_poly.pdbx_strand_id
1 'polypeptide(L)'
;GDFSFPEIVVPKAAILVLDGTHGTERYDFYTDKPSVLDRIFEKVFDQIENDIPVEILANRGTMQDIMAHLEKNVDGKFISEDIPFLAESNDIDLTNAISYCYDDVSFRELTPSTNSKLNNLYAEKKPYIRFARPGHASAQQERAQIIQADANPNFKSQGALWTDKNGKMYACLAAHATYKNVLKYVELVEAKKVIVDGTRTSPETADSLAHTISQELEIVSYANNCKS
;
A
#
# COMPACT_ATOMS: atom_id res chain seq x y z
N GLY A 1 -6.91 3.06 15.21
CA GLY A 1 -5.86 2.36 14.46
C GLY A 1 -5.85 2.87 13.03
N ASP A 2 -4.88 2.44 12.23
CA ASP A 2 -4.83 2.83 10.81
C ASP A 2 -6.09 2.36 10.09
N PHE A 3 -6.56 3.17 9.14
CA PHE A 3 -7.76 2.87 8.39
C PHE A 3 -7.73 3.46 6.98
N SER A 4 -8.46 2.83 6.07
CA SER A 4 -8.74 3.33 4.73
C SER A 4 -10.25 3.51 4.57
N PHE A 5 -10.67 4.67 4.07
CA PHE A 5 -12.08 5.02 3.86
C PHE A 5 -12.21 5.53 2.42
N PRO A 6 -13.23 5.12 1.62
CA PRO A 6 -14.58 4.67 2.02
C PRO A 6 -14.84 3.16 2.18
N GLU A 7 -13.81 2.32 2.12
CA GLU A 7 -13.97 0.85 2.02
C GLU A 7 -14.36 0.14 3.34
N ILE A 8 -14.37 0.86 4.46
CA ILE A 8 -14.71 0.29 5.79
C ILE A 8 -16.12 0.66 6.23
N VAL A 9 -16.69 -0.18 7.10
CA VAL A 9 -17.95 0.10 7.79
C VAL A 9 -17.78 1.30 8.73
N VAL A 10 -18.75 2.21 8.72
CA VAL A 10 -18.77 3.36 9.63
C VAL A 10 -19.61 3.01 10.88
N PRO A 11 -19.00 2.87 12.06
CA PRO A 11 -19.75 2.65 13.30
C PRO A 11 -20.37 3.96 13.79
N LYS A 12 -21.48 3.87 14.55
CA LYS A 12 -21.95 4.97 15.39
C LYS A 12 -21.29 4.88 16.75
N ALA A 13 -20.75 5.99 17.25
CA ALA A 13 -20.05 6.01 18.53
C ALA A 13 -20.21 7.35 19.24
N ALA A 14 -20.24 7.36 20.58
CA ALA A 14 -20.22 8.61 21.34
C ALA A 14 -18.82 9.25 21.38
N ILE A 15 -17.78 8.41 21.36
CA ILE A 15 -16.36 8.81 21.38
C ILE A 15 -15.66 8.05 20.25
N LEU A 16 -14.90 8.77 19.43
CA LEU A 16 -14.06 8.22 18.38
C LEU A 16 -12.59 8.45 18.70
N VAL A 17 -11.77 7.40 18.64
CA VAL A 17 -10.30 7.51 18.67
C VAL A 17 -9.79 7.32 17.24
N LEU A 18 -9.16 8.34 16.70
CA LEU A 18 -8.86 8.49 15.27
C LEU A 18 -7.35 8.55 15.04
N ASP A 19 -6.86 7.87 14.01
CA ASP A 19 -5.46 7.98 13.61
C ASP A 19 -5.12 9.39 13.07
N GLY A 20 -4.01 9.97 13.53
CA GLY A 20 -3.57 11.31 13.15
C GLY A 20 -2.64 11.37 11.93
N THR A 21 -2.29 10.26 11.30
CA THR A 21 -1.21 10.20 10.28
C THR A 21 -1.48 11.13 9.09
N HIS A 22 -2.74 11.23 8.63
CA HIS A 22 -3.16 12.07 7.52
C HIS A 22 -3.91 13.34 7.98
N GLY A 23 -3.41 13.99 9.03
CA GLY A 23 -4.06 15.12 9.69
C GLY A 23 -4.01 16.48 9.00
N THR A 24 -3.42 16.58 7.79
CA THR A 24 -3.29 17.85 7.06
C THR A 24 -3.62 17.68 5.57
N GLU A 25 -3.97 18.78 4.88
CA GLU A 25 -4.22 18.80 3.44
C GLU A 25 -3.04 18.31 2.59
N ARG A 26 -1.82 18.27 3.17
CA ARG A 26 -0.67 17.60 2.54
C ARG A 26 -0.98 16.14 2.19
N TYR A 27 -1.88 15.49 2.92
CA TYR A 27 -2.35 14.13 2.69
C TYR A 27 -3.74 14.07 2.06
N ASP A 28 -4.27 15.21 1.58
CA ASP A 28 -5.42 15.21 0.69
C ASP A 28 -4.95 14.96 -0.75
N PHE A 29 -5.32 13.82 -1.30
CA PHE A 29 -5.02 13.46 -2.67
C PHE A 29 -6.01 12.43 -3.19
N TYR A 30 -6.26 12.45 -4.50
CA TYR A 30 -7.01 11.41 -5.17
C TYR A 30 -6.05 10.40 -5.80
N THR A 31 -6.35 9.13 -5.65
CA THR A 31 -5.68 8.04 -6.35
C THR A 31 -6.74 7.06 -6.80
N ASP A 32 -6.77 6.79 -8.09
CA ASP A 32 -7.59 5.72 -8.66
C ASP A 32 -6.84 4.40 -8.45
N LYS A 33 -7.04 3.78 -7.28
CA LYS A 33 -6.36 2.54 -6.88
C LYS A 33 -6.51 1.44 -7.93
N PRO A 34 -7.72 1.15 -8.47
CA PRO A 34 -7.89 0.21 -9.59
C PRO A 34 -7.00 0.54 -10.79
N SER A 35 -7.04 1.78 -11.29
CA SER A 35 -6.21 2.17 -12.44
C SER A 35 -4.71 2.06 -12.15
N VAL A 36 -4.27 2.36 -10.93
CA VAL A 36 -2.85 2.18 -10.56
C VAL A 36 -2.48 0.70 -10.51
N LEU A 37 -3.34 -0.17 -9.97
CA LEU A 37 -3.13 -1.61 -9.97
C LEU A 37 -3.06 -2.17 -11.41
N ASP A 38 -3.93 -1.74 -12.31
CA ASP A 38 -3.90 -2.11 -13.73
C ASP A 38 -2.59 -1.67 -14.38
N ARG A 39 -2.12 -0.46 -14.09
CA ARG A 39 -0.83 0.03 -14.60
C ARG A 39 0.37 -0.70 -14.00
N ILE A 40 0.30 -1.15 -12.74
CA ILE A 40 1.30 -2.04 -12.16
C ILE A 40 1.28 -3.37 -12.91
N PHE A 41 0.10 -3.98 -13.10
CA PHE A 41 -0.06 -5.22 -13.85
C PHE A 41 0.56 -5.14 -15.23
N GLU A 42 0.20 -4.12 -16.02
CA GLU A 42 0.73 -3.91 -17.37
C GLU A 42 2.25 -3.81 -17.36
N LYS A 43 2.82 -3.11 -16.38
CA LYS A 43 4.27 -3.00 -16.25
C LYS A 43 4.91 -4.33 -15.86
N VAL A 44 4.32 -5.08 -14.94
CA VAL A 44 4.82 -6.40 -14.58
C VAL A 44 4.78 -7.34 -15.79
N PHE A 45 3.64 -7.38 -16.47
CA PHE A 45 3.45 -8.18 -17.68
C PHE A 45 4.49 -7.85 -18.75
N ASP A 46 4.66 -6.56 -19.09
CA ASP A 46 5.67 -6.09 -20.04
C ASP A 46 7.08 -6.58 -19.68
N GLN A 47 7.47 -6.53 -18.41
CA GLN A 47 8.80 -6.97 -17.98
C GLN A 47 8.97 -8.48 -18.09
N ILE A 48 7.97 -9.23 -17.62
CA ILE A 48 8.01 -10.69 -17.62
C ILE A 48 8.06 -11.27 -19.03
N GLU A 49 7.28 -10.71 -19.97
CA GLU A 49 7.33 -11.09 -21.40
C GLU A 49 8.70 -10.82 -22.06
N ASN A 50 9.53 -9.98 -21.45
CA ASN A 50 10.89 -9.68 -21.91
C ASN A 50 11.97 -10.37 -21.05
N ASP A 51 11.61 -11.41 -20.28
CA ASP A 51 12.50 -12.14 -19.37
C ASP A 51 13.14 -11.25 -18.27
N ILE A 52 12.52 -10.12 -17.95
CA ILE A 52 12.99 -9.18 -16.92
C ILE A 52 12.24 -9.46 -15.61
N PRO A 53 12.94 -9.82 -14.51
CA PRO A 53 12.30 -9.97 -13.21
C PRO A 53 11.71 -8.66 -12.69
N VAL A 54 10.77 -8.77 -11.77
CA VAL A 54 10.18 -7.60 -11.10
C VAL A 54 10.32 -7.72 -9.58
N GLU A 55 10.76 -6.66 -8.92
CA GLU A 55 10.73 -6.53 -7.47
C GLU A 55 9.71 -5.49 -7.04
N ILE A 56 8.68 -5.94 -6.30
CA ILE A 56 7.62 -5.12 -5.74
C ILE A 56 7.93 -4.88 -4.27
N LEU A 57 8.23 -3.63 -3.95
CA LEU A 57 8.55 -3.16 -2.61
C LEU A 57 7.31 -2.49 -1.99
N ALA A 58 6.66 -3.16 -1.05
CA ALA A 58 5.42 -2.69 -0.45
C ALA A 58 5.29 -3.12 1.02
N ASN A 59 4.55 -2.36 1.81
CA ASN A 59 4.14 -2.81 3.13
C ASN A 59 3.06 -3.89 3.02
N ARG A 60 2.89 -4.67 4.08
CA ARG A 60 1.78 -5.64 4.22
C ARG A 60 0.44 -4.90 4.12
N GLY A 61 -0.58 -5.55 3.57
CA GLY A 61 -1.79 -4.90 3.07
C GLY A 61 -1.64 -4.59 1.58
N THR A 62 -0.92 -3.51 1.26
CA THR A 62 -0.63 -3.12 -0.14
C THR A 62 0.04 -4.24 -0.94
N MET A 63 0.99 -4.96 -0.32
CA MET A 63 1.65 -6.11 -0.95
C MET A 63 0.64 -7.18 -1.38
N GLN A 64 -0.29 -7.54 -0.49
CA GLN A 64 -1.31 -8.56 -0.77
C GLN A 64 -2.32 -8.07 -1.81
N ASP A 65 -2.69 -6.78 -1.80
CA ASP A 65 -3.54 -6.19 -2.83
C ASP A 65 -2.89 -6.28 -4.22
N ILE A 66 -1.58 -6.00 -4.31
CA ILE A 66 -0.85 -6.14 -5.57
C ILE A 66 -0.75 -7.61 -5.97
N MET A 67 -0.38 -8.51 -5.04
CA MET A 67 -0.34 -9.96 -5.30
C MET A 67 -1.67 -10.44 -5.87
N ALA A 68 -2.80 -10.09 -5.23
CA ALA A 68 -4.13 -10.50 -5.66
C ALA A 68 -4.47 -9.96 -7.05
N HIS A 69 -4.11 -8.71 -7.34
CA HIS A 69 -4.36 -8.12 -8.66
C HIS A 69 -3.53 -8.77 -9.77
N LEU A 70 -2.30 -9.19 -9.47
CA LEU A 70 -1.42 -9.86 -10.44
C LEU A 70 -1.88 -11.29 -10.81
N GLU A 71 -2.74 -11.90 -10.01
CA GLU A 71 -3.37 -13.20 -10.32
C GLU A 71 -4.59 -13.05 -11.26
N LYS A 72 -5.10 -11.83 -11.46
CA LYS A 72 -6.30 -11.59 -12.27
C LYS A 72 -5.96 -11.62 -13.77
N ASN A 73 -7.00 -11.87 -14.55
CA ASN A 73 -6.98 -11.53 -15.97
C ASN A 73 -7.32 -10.04 -16.12
N VAL A 74 -6.40 -9.26 -16.69
CA VAL A 74 -6.59 -7.84 -16.97
C VAL A 74 -6.54 -7.64 -18.48
N ASP A 75 -7.64 -7.20 -19.08
CA ASP A 75 -7.77 -6.99 -20.53
C ASP A 75 -7.31 -8.17 -21.41
N GLY A 76 -7.59 -9.40 -20.97
CA GLY A 76 -7.23 -10.63 -21.67
C GLY A 76 -5.81 -11.14 -21.39
N LYS A 77 -4.99 -10.38 -20.64
CA LYS A 77 -3.64 -10.76 -20.24
C LYS A 77 -3.64 -11.39 -18.86
N PHE A 78 -2.70 -12.31 -18.62
CA PHE A 78 -2.47 -12.93 -17.33
C PHE A 78 -0.99 -13.30 -17.18
N ILE A 79 -0.50 -13.37 -15.94
CA ILE A 79 0.87 -13.81 -15.67
C ILE A 79 0.88 -15.33 -15.54
N SER A 80 1.66 -16.01 -16.39
CA SER A 80 1.76 -17.48 -16.39
C SER A 80 2.08 -18.04 -14.99
N GLU A 81 1.46 -19.15 -14.63
CA GLU A 81 1.71 -19.92 -13.39
C GLU A 81 3.17 -20.40 -13.28
N ASP A 82 3.86 -20.55 -14.41
CA ASP A 82 5.28 -20.93 -14.43
C ASP A 82 6.21 -19.83 -13.90
N ILE A 83 5.73 -18.58 -13.82
CA ILE A 83 6.48 -17.45 -13.27
C ILE A 83 6.35 -17.48 -11.74
N PRO A 84 7.46 -17.73 -11.02
CA PRO A 84 7.39 -17.89 -9.57
C PRO A 84 7.14 -16.54 -8.89
N PHE A 85 6.18 -16.52 -7.98
CA PHE A 85 6.00 -15.44 -7.03
C PHE A 85 6.81 -15.75 -5.77
N LEU A 86 7.69 -14.83 -5.40
CA LEU A 86 8.68 -15.01 -4.32
C LEU A 86 8.39 -14.03 -3.19
N ALA A 87 8.42 -14.50 -1.94
CA ALA A 87 8.25 -13.64 -0.76
C ALA A 87 9.08 -14.17 0.44
N GLU A 88 9.25 -13.37 1.49
CA GLU A 88 9.83 -13.88 2.75
C GLU A 88 8.84 -14.85 3.41
N SER A 89 9.32 -15.87 4.14
CA SER A 89 8.46 -16.90 4.75
C SER A 89 7.34 -16.32 5.62
N ASN A 90 7.64 -15.29 6.41
CA ASN A 90 6.62 -14.63 7.23
C ASN A 90 5.53 -13.93 6.41
N ASP A 91 5.88 -13.41 5.22
CA ASP A 91 4.91 -12.76 4.34
C ASP A 91 4.09 -13.82 3.58
N ILE A 92 4.67 -14.99 3.27
CA ILE A 92 3.94 -16.16 2.74
C ILE A 92 2.90 -16.64 3.76
N ASP A 93 3.32 -16.86 5.01
CA ASP A 93 2.43 -17.33 6.08
C ASP A 93 1.28 -16.34 6.31
N LEU A 94 1.58 -15.03 6.27
CA LEU A 94 0.57 -13.99 6.39
C LEU A 94 -0.42 -14.01 5.22
N THR A 95 0.07 -14.03 3.97
CA THR A 95 -0.79 -14.07 2.78
C THR A 95 -1.69 -15.30 2.80
N ASN A 96 -1.17 -16.48 3.18
CA ASN A 96 -1.96 -17.69 3.34
C ASN A 96 -3.06 -17.52 4.41
N ALA A 97 -2.71 -16.92 5.55
CA ALA A 97 -3.63 -16.70 6.66
C ALA A 97 -4.77 -15.73 6.34
N ILE A 98 -4.55 -14.76 5.44
CA ILE A 98 -5.54 -13.75 5.06
C ILE A 98 -6.15 -13.96 3.67
N SER A 99 -5.80 -15.05 2.99
CA SER A 99 -6.26 -15.35 1.63
C SER A 99 -7.79 -15.34 1.51
N TYR A 100 -8.50 -15.74 2.57
CA TYR A 100 -9.96 -15.71 2.66
C TYR A 100 -10.57 -14.29 2.58
N CYS A 101 -9.77 -13.23 2.68
CA CYS A 101 -10.24 -11.86 2.47
C CYS A 101 -10.32 -11.47 0.98
N TYR A 102 -9.81 -12.32 0.07
CA TYR A 102 -9.75 -12.10 -1.37
C TYR A 102 -10.58 -13.15 -2.12
N ASP A 103 -11.90 -13.15 -1.87
CA ASP A 103 -12.83 -14.18 -2.35
C ASP A 103 -12.88 -14.36 -3.88
N ASP A 104 -12.42 -13.37 -4.65
CA ASP A 104 -12.40 -13.36 -6.12
C ASP A 104 -11.07 -13.84 -6.72
N VAL A 105 -10.09 -14.23 -5.90
CA VAL A 105 -8.75 -14.63 -6.34
C VAL A 105 -8.27 -15.90 -5.65
N SER A 106 -7.72 -16.83 -6.43
CA SER A 106 -6.91 -17.92 -5.89
C SER A 106 -5.45 -17.54 -6.00
N PHE A 107 -4.78 -17.34 -4.87
CA PHE A 107 -3.33 -17.14 -4.87
C PHE A 107 -2.63 -18.43 -5.30
N ARG A 108 -1.61 -18.30 -6.17
CA ARG A 108 -0.69 -19.41 -6.45
C ARG A 108 0.19 -19.72 -5.25
N GLU A 109 0.85 -20.87 -5.28
CA GLU A 109 1.83 -21.22 -4.24
C GLU A 109 3.04 -20.28 -4.28
N LEU A 110 3.22 -19.50 -3.21
CA LEU A 110 4.36 -18.59 -3.08
C LEU A 110 5.64 -19.37 -2.74
N THR A 111 6.73 -19.06 -3.43
CA THR A 111 8.05 -19.64 -3.17
C THR A 111 8.86 -18.78 -2.19
N PRO A 112 9.55 -19.37 -1.20
CA PRO A 112 10.44 -18.62 -0.32
C PRO A 112 11.61 -17.94 -1.06
N SER A 113 11.76 -16.63 -0.84
CA SER A 113 12.78 -15.77 -1.44
C SER A 113 14.17 -15.91 -0.79
N THR A 114 14.70 -17.13 -0.74
CA THR A 114 16.04 -17.38 -0.20
C THR A 114 17.13 -16.88 -1.15
N ASN A 115 18.29 -16.49 -0.61
CA ASN A 115 19.46 -16.11 -1.42
C ASN A 115 19.85 -17.20 -2.43
N SER A 116 19.78 -18.48 -2.03
CA SER A 116 20.06 -19.59 -2.95
C SER A 116 19.08 -19.62 -4.12
N LYS A 117 17.78 -19.46 -3.86
CA LYS A 117 16.76 -19.45 -4.91
C LYS A 117 16.96 -18.26 -5.86
N LEU A 118 17.19 -17.06 -5.31
CA LEU A 118 17.43 -15.85 -6.09
C LEU A 118 18.71 -15.96 -6.93
N ASN A 119 19.79 -16.50 -6.37
CA ASN A 119 21.05 -16.73 -7.11
C ASN A 119 20.86 -17.72 -8.26
N ASN A 120 20.07 -18.78 -8.08
CA ASN A 120 19.80 -19.75 -9.15
C ASN A 120 18.99 -19.10 -10.29
N LEU A 121 17.90 -18.38 -9.96
CA LEU A 121 17.11 -17.65 -10.95
C LEU A 121 17.94 -16.56 -11.65
N TYR A 122 18.87 -15.94 -10.92
CA TYR A 122 19.80 -14.98 -11.49
C TYR A 122 20.75 -15.66 -12.49
N ALA A 123 21.42 -16.75 -12.11
CA ALA A 123 22.33 -17.47 -12.99
C ALA A 123 21.63 -18.03 -14.24
N GLU A 124 20.42 -18.55 -14.10
CA GLU A 124 19.62 -19.13 -15.17
C GLU A 124 18.92 -18.09 -16.07
N LYS A 125 19.01 -16.79 -15.72
CA LYS A 125 18.29 -15.71 -16.41
C LYS A 125 16.78 -15.90 -16.50
N LYS A 126 16.18 -16.52 -15.48
CA LYS A 126 14.73 -16.74 -15.42
C LYS A 126 14.00 -15.50 -14.88
N PRO A 127 12.86 -15.11 -15.48
CA PRO A 127 11.97 -14.12 -14.90
C PRO A 127 11.34 -14.64 -13.60
N TYR A 128 11.02 -13.71 -12.72
CA TYR A 128 10.31 -13.96 -11.46
C TYR A 128 9.68 -12.66 -10.97
N ILE A 129 8.73 -12.78 -10.05
CA ILE A 129 8.16 -11.63 -9.34
C ILE A 129 8.46 -11.80 -7.86
N ARG A 130 9.19 -10.86 -7.27
CA ARG A 130 9.53 -10.88 -5.84
C ARG A 130 8.80 -9.76 -5.12
N PHE A 131 8.15 -10.11 -4.02
CA PHE A 131 7.54 -9.19 -3.08
C PHE A 131 8.41 -9.06 -1.84
N ALA A 132 8.69 -7.81 -1.44
CA ALA A 132 9.47 -7.52 -0.26
C ALA A 132 9.05 -6.20 0.38
N ARG A 133 9.47 -5.97 1.63
CA ARG A 133 9.25 -4.69 2.30
C ARG A 133 10.15 -3.60 1.73
N PRO A 134 9.76 -2.31 1.79
CA PRO A 134 10.64 -1.21 1.44
C PRO A 134 11.96 -1.29 2.21
N GLY A 135 13.09 -1.11 1.52
CA GLY A 135 14.43 -1.25 2.10
C GLY A 135 15.01 -2.67 2.12
N HIS A 136 14.23 -3.69 1.74
CA HIS A 136 14.67 -5.10 1.68
C HIS A 136 14.89 -5.59 0.24
N ALA A 137 15.46 -4.74 -0.62
CA ALA A 137 15.75 -5.13 -2.00
C ALA A 137 16.86 -6.19 -2.06
N SER A 138 16.79 -7.09 -3.05
CA SER A 138 17.78 -8.17 -3.19
C SER A 138 19.09 -7.66 -3.80
N ALA A 139 20.17 -8.43 -3.64
CA ALA A 139 21.41 -8.16 -4.38
C ALA A 139 21.24 -8.39 -5.89
N GLN A 140 20.22 -9.16 -6.30
CA GLN A 140 19.90 -9.49 -7.69
C GLN A 140 19.01 -8.41 -8.35
N GLN A 141 18.63 -7.36 -7.63
CA GLN A 141 17.72 -6.31 -8.11
C GLN A 141 18.25 -5.56 -9.35
N GLU A 142 19.56 -5.63 -9.66
CA GLU A 142 20.15 -4.96 -10.82
C GLU A 142 19.60 -5.43 -12.16
N ARG A 143 19.04 -6.65 -12.21
CA ARG A 143 18.36 -7.18 -13.40
C ARG A 143 16.86 -6.92 -13.37
N ALA A 144 16.32 -6.46 -12.25
CA ALA A 144 14.89 -6.36 -12.04
C ALA A 144 14.36 -4.94 -12.26
N GLN A 145 13.13 -4.85 -12.76
CA GLN A 145 12.35 -3.64 -12.62
C GLN A 145 11.87 -3.51 -11.17
N ILE A 146 12.20 -2.41 -10.51
CA ILE A 146 11.77 -2.13 -9.14
C ILE A 146 10.50 -1.27 -9.16
N ILE A 147 9.48 -1.69 -8.43
CA ILE A 147 8.24 -0.94 -8.19
C ILE A 147 8.07 -0.77 -6.68
N GLN A 148 8.06 0.47 -6.18
CA GLN A 148 7.81 0.77 -4.76
C GLN A 148 6.41 1.35 -4.58
N ALA A 149 5.57 0.71 -3.76
CA ALA A 149 4.20 1.16 -3.49
C ALA A 149 4.09 1.91 -2.14
N ASP A 150 3.26 2.97 -2.13
CA ASP A 150 2.84 3.83 -1.00
C ASP A 150 3.93 4.59 -0.23
N ALA A 151 5.20 4.19 -0.32
CA ALA A 151 6.34 4.96 0.14
C ALA A 151 6.78 5.98 -0.94
N ASN A 152 5.86 6.83 -1.40
CA ASN A 152 6.08 7.75 -2.52
C ASN A 152 5.91 9.22 -2.07
N PRO A 153 6.98 9.93 -1.67
CA PRO A 153 6.84 11.30 -1.17
C PRO A 153 6.48 12.32 -2.26
N ASN A 154 6.65 11.97 -3.55
CA ASN A 154 6.53 12.88 -4.68
C ASN A 154 5.27 12.65 -5.53
N PHE A 155 4.34 11.80 -5.10
CA PHE A 155 3.17 11.46 -5.90
C PHE A 155 2.34 12.71 -6.27
N LYS A 156 2.32 13.75 -5.43
CA LYS A 156 1.59 15.00 -5.72
C LYS A 156 2.15 15.76 -6.92
N SER A 157 3.46 15.73 -7.12
CA SER A 157 4.13 16.45 -8.22
C SER A 157 4.35 15.58 -9.46
N GLN A 158 4.46 14.26 -9.28
CA GLN A 158 4.79 13.31 -10.35
C GLN A 158 3.60 12.44 -10.80
N GLY A 159 2.48 12.48 -10.07
CA GLY A 159 1.33 11.62 -10.29
C GLY A 159 1.40 10.30 -9.52
N ALA A 160 0.31 9.52 -9.61
CA ALA A 160 0.12 8.29 -8.84
C ALA A 160 1.06 7.13 -9.24
N LEU A 161 1.63 7.17 -10.46
CA LEU A 161 2.65 6.24 -10.89
C LEU A 161 3.67 6.96 -11.76
N TRP A 162 4.93 6.95 -11.35
CA TRP A 162 6.04 7.63 -12.02
C TRP A 162 7.34 6.86 -11.87
N THR A 163 8.34 7.20 -12.69
CA THR A 163 9.65 6.54 -12.72
C THR A 163 10.74 7.56 -12.41
N ASP A 164 11.65 7.24 -11.51
CA ASP A 164 12.81 8.09 -11.24
C ASP A 164 13.91 7.95 -12.30
N LYS A 165 14.91 8.82 -12.20
CA LYS A 165 16.06 8.86 -13.12
C LYS A 165 16.88 7.56 -13.15
N ASN A 166 16.73 6.69 -12.15
CA ASN A 166 17.44 5.41 -12.05
C ASN A 166 16.55 4.25 -12.54
N GLY A 167 15.37 4.53 -13.09
CA GLY A 167 14.45 3.52 -13.60
C GLY A 167 13.55 2.90 -12.54
N LYS A 168 13.63 3.31 -11.27
CA LYS A 168 12.75 2.79 -10.22
C LYS A 168 11.38 3.44 -10.33
N MET A 169 10.34 2.61 -10.31
CA MET A 169 8.95 3.05 -10.36
C MET A 169 8.39 3.25 -8.95
N TYR A 170 7.56 4.27 -8.78
CA TYR A 170 6.85 4.56 -7.55
C TYR A 170 5.36 4.59 -7.82
N ALA A 171 4.60 3.78 -7.10
CA ALA A 171 3.14 3.72 -7.16
C ALA A 171 2.54 4.26 -5.86
N CYS A 172 1.47 5.04 -5.96
CA CYS A 172 0.62 5.41 -4.84
C CYS A 172 -0.67 4.62 -4.99
N LEU A 173 -1.01 3.79 -4.00
CA LEU A 173 -2.26 3.02 -3.93
C LEU A 173 -3.20 3.55 -2.83
N ALA A 174 -2.78 4.60 -2.10
CA ALA A 174 -3.53 5.25 -1.05
C ALA A 174 -3.93 4.28 0.09
N ALA A 175 -2.95 3.58 0.68
CA ALA A 175 -3.17 2.63 1.78
C ALA A 175 -3.85 3.21 3.04
N HIS A 176 -3.94 4.52 3.18
CA HIS A 176 -4.58 5.21 4.31
C HIS A 176 -5.61 6.22 3.81
N ALA A 177 -6.66 6.47 4.61
CA ALA A 177 -7.68 7.45 4.31
C ALA A 177 -7.06 8.84 4.03
N THR A 178 -7.47 9.49 2.94
CA THR A 178 -7.04 10.85 2.61
C THR A 178 -7.56 11.83 3.67
N TYR A 179 -6.95 13.01 3.78
CA TYR A 179 -7.40 14.03 4.74
C TYR A 179 -8.91 14.32 4.66
N LYS A 180 -9.46 14.51 3.44
CA LYS A 180 -10.92 14.70 3.28
C LYS A 180 -11.74 13.47 3.66
N ASN A 181 -11.24 12.27 3.36
CA ASN A 181 -11.91 11.03 3.75
C ASN A 181 -11.87 10.81 5.27
N VAL A 182 -10.83 11.27 5.96
CA VAL A 182 -10.77 11.31 7.43
C VAL A 182 -11.89 12.19 7.97
N LEU A 183 -12.03 13.43 7.48
CA LEU A 183 -13.09 14.35 7.93
C LEU A 183 -14.49 13.78 7.65
N LYS A 184 -14.70 13.25 6.44
CA LYS A 184 -15.97 12.60 6.06
C LYS A 184 -16.28 11.39 6.94
N TYR A 185 -15.27 10.58 7.29
CA TYR A 185 -15.46 9.46 8.21
C TYR A 185 -15.89 9.96 9.59
N VAL A 186 -15.24 11.00 10.14
CA VAL A 186 -15.61 11.60 11.43
C VAL A 186 -17.05 12.10 11.44
N GLU A 187 -17.48 12.79 10.39
CA GLU A 187 -18.85 13.27 10.23
C GLU A 187 -19.86 12.11 10.27
N LEU A 188 -19.60 11.04 9.51
CA LEU A 188 -20.51 9.89 9.41
C LEU A 188 -20.61 9.06 10.70
N VAL A 189 -19.55 9.03 11.51
CA VAL A 189 -19.56 8.36 12.83
C VAL A 189 -20.51 9.06 13.82
N GLU A 190 -20.77 10.36 13.63
CA GLU A 190 -21.59 11.21 14.52
C GLU A 190 -21.10 11.19 15.97
N ALA A 191 -19.78 11.21 16.16
CA ALA A 191 -19.18 11.24 17.50
C ALA A 191 -19.41 12.59 18.19
N LYS A 192 -19.70 12.54 19.50
CA LYS A 192 -19.76 13.75 20.34
C LYS A 192 -18.37 14.25 20.72
N LYS A 193 -17.38 13.37 20.68
CA LYS A 193 -15.99 13.64 21.02
C LYS A 193 -15.05 12.84 20.12
N VAL A 194 -14.00 13.50 19.63
CA VAL A 194 -12.92 12.85 18.88
C VAL A 194 -11.61 13.01 19.64
N ILE A 195 -10.83 11.92 19.71
CA ILE A 195 -9.48 11.91 20.24
C ILE A 195 -8.56 11.56 19.07
N VAL A 196 -7.73 12.50 18.64
CA VAL A 196 -6.74 12.25 17.59
C VAL A 196 -5.52 11.60 18.22
N ASP A 197 -5.21 10.37 17.82
CA ASP A 197 -4.02 9.64 18.24
C ASP A 197 -2.79 10.22 17.54
N GLY A 198 -2.02 11.01 18.28
CA GLY A 198 -0.79 11.63 17.83
C GLY A 198 0.46 10.79 18.07
N THR A 199 0.34 9.58 18.61
CA THR A 199 1.50 8.78 19.06
C THR A 199 2.43 8.32 17.94
N ARG A 200 1.95 8.33 16.68
CA ARG A 200 2.67 7.84 15.48
C ARG A 200 2.88 8.92 14.41
N THR A 201 2.57 10.18 14.74
CA THR A 201 2.72 11.33 13.83
C THR A 201 3.36 12.51 14.56
N SER A 202 3.63 13.61 13.86
CA SER A 202 4.12 14.82 14.52
C SER A 202 3.00 15.45 15.37
N PRO A 203 3.32 16.00 16.56
CA PRO A 203 2.33 16.69 17.39
C PRO A 203 1.56 17.77 16.62
N GLU A 204 2.23 18.51 15.75
CA GLU A 204 1.63 19.55 14.92
C GLU A 204 0.58 19.00 13.95
N THR A 205 0.83 17.81 13.39
CA THR A 205 -0.10 17.15 12.47
C THR A 205 -1.36 16.70 13.21
N ALA A 206 -1.19 16.11 14.41
CA ALA A 206 -2.30 15.66 15.23
C ALA A 206 -3.13 16.84 15.79
N ASP A 207 -2.46 17.89 16.27
CA ASP A 207 -3.09 19.11 16.78
C ASP A 207 -3.85 19.83 15.66
N SER A 208 -3.28 19.91 14.46
CA SER A 208 -3.94 20.48 13.29
C SER A 208 -5.24 19.74 12.97
N LEU A 209 -5.23 18.40 12.93
CA LEU A 209 -6.43 17.62 12.66
C LEU A 209 -7.51 17.83 13.73
N ALA A 210 -7.12 17.81 15.00
CA ALA A 210 -8.04 18.03 16.11
C ALA A 210 -8.68 19.43 16.06
N HIS A 211 -7.89 20.45 15.69
CA HIS A 211 -8.38 21.80 15.49
C HIS A 211 -9.38 21.88 14.35
N THR A 212 -9.06 21.32 13.17
CA THR A 212 -9.97 21.29 12.02
C THR A 212 -11.30 20.62 12.38
N ILE A 213 -11.27 19.44 13.01
CA ILE A 213 -12.50 18.73 13.42
C ILE A 213 -13.35 19.62 14.35
N SER A 214 -12.71 20.35 15.26
CA SER A 214 -13.43 21.24 16.17
C SER A 214 -14.05 22.45 15.48
N GLN A 215 -13.37 23.00 14.48
CA GLN A 215 -13.84 24.20 13.77
C GLN A 215 -14.85 23.88 12.67
N GLU A 216 -14.56 22.89 11.83
CA GLU A 216 -15.35 22.61 10.62
C GLU A 216 -16.54 21.70 10.90
N LEU A 217 -16.40 20.74 11.83
CA LEU A 217 -17.46 19.78 12.15
C LEU A 217 -18.21 20.14 13.44
N GLU A 218 -17.77 21.18 14.15
CA GLU A 218 -18.33 21.60 15.45
C GLU A 218 -18.32 20.47 16.52
N ILE A 219 -17.37 19.54 16.43
CA ILE A 219 -17.22 18.40 17.36
C ILE A 219 -16.08 18.66 18.36
N VAL A 220 -16.29 18.37 19.64
CA VAL A 220 -15.22 18.47 20.65
C VAL A 220 -14.07 17.52 20.31
N SER A 221 -12.90 18.07 19.94
CA SER A 221 -11.74 17.28 19.55
C SER A 221 -10.44 17.75 20.20
N TYR A 222 -9.54 16.82 20.51
CA TYR A 222 -8.19 17.10 20.98
C TYR A 222 -7.21 16.00 20.56
N ALA A 223 -5.93 16.36 20.44
CA ALA A 223 -4.87 15.40 20.18
C ALA A 223 -4.37 14.76 21.48
N ASN A 224 -4.09 13.46 21.42
CA ASN A 224 -3.38 12.70 22.43
C ASN A 224 -1.96 12.41 21.92
N ASN A 225 -1.04 13.32 22.19
CA ASN A 225 0.36 13.22 21.80
C ASN A 225 1.16 12.45 22.86
N CYS A 226 2.21 11.73 22.44
CA CYS A 226 3.19 11.21 23.39
C CYS A 226 3.82 12.39 24.15
N LYS A 227 3.82 12.32 25.48
CA LYS A 227 4.59 13.28 26.29
C LYS A 227 6.07 12.98 26.07
N SER A 228 6.80 13.99 25.58
CA SER A 228 8.27 14.01 25.54
C SER A 228 8.86 13.83 26.93
#